data_AF-A0A222W162-F1
#
_entry.id   AF-A0A222W162-F1
#
_cell.length_a   1.000
_cell.length_b   1.000
_cell.length_c   1.000
_cell.angle_alpha   90.00
_cell.angle_beta   90.00
_cell.angle_gamma   90.00
#
_symmetry.space_group_name_H-M   'P 1'
#
loop_
_entity.id
_entity.type
_entity.pdbx_description
1 polymer ?
#
loop_
_entity_poly.entity_id
_entity_poly.type
_entity_poly.pdbx_seq_one_letter_code
_entity_poly.pdbx_strand_id
1 'polypeptide(L)'
;MSTIVALLADTALPWLAQQPFPVPDPQPSLPQELNQYSDMLVGGMKAILIVAGMAGFLFGAIKISVGSADRGGLAQRGFSNVGTAMLGLMIGSIASVIVGLFVL
;
A
#
# COMPACT_ATOMS: atom_id res chain seq x y z
N MET A 1 33.90 13.92 -50.85
CA MET A 1 32.84 13.63 -49.85
C MET A 1 33.36 12.99 -48.55
N SER A 2 34.64 12.60 -48.44
CA SER A 2 35.18 11.96 -47.24
C SER A 2 35.63 12.92 -46.11
N THR A 3 36.02 14.15 -46.44
CA THR A 3 36.59 15.10 -45.46
C THR A 3 35.54 15.77 -44.56
N ILE A 4 34.33 16.00 -45.07
CA ILE A 4 33.23 16.58 -44.30
C ILE A 4 32.72 15.57 -43.25
N VAL A 5 32.66 14.28 -43.62
CA VAL A 5 32.29 13.19 -42.70
C VAL A 5 33.33 13.04 -41.58
N ALA A 6 34.63 13.22 -41.87
CA ALA A 6 35.67 13.18 -40.85
C ALA A 6 35.59 14.34 -39.86
N LEU A 7 35.33 15.57 -40.34
CA LEU A 7 35.12 16.75 -39.48
C LEU A 7 33.86 16.64 -38.62
N LEU A 8 32.77 16.08 -39.18
CA LEU A 8 31.56 15.79 -38.44
C LEU A 8 31.80 14.71 -37.39
N ALA A 9 32.60 13.68 -37.68
CA ALA A 9 32.94 12.65 -36.70
C ALA A 9 33.79 13.22 -35.55
N ASP A 10 34.84 14.01 -35.83
CA ASP A 10 35.72 14.57 -34.79
C ASP A 10 35.02 15.61 -33.91
N THR A 11 34.10 16.39 -34.47
CA THR A 11 33.33 17.40 -33.71
C THR A 11 32.08 16.82 -33.04
N ALA A 12 31.49 15.74 -33.58
CA ALA A 12 30.25 15.20 -33.06
C ALA A 12 30.41 14.14 -31.95
N LEU A 13 31.55 13.44 -31.90
CA LEU A 13 31.77 12.38 -30.93
C LEU A 13 32.05 12.84 -29.48
N PRO A 14 32.76 13.95 -29.20
CA PRO A 14 33.14 14.27 -27.82
C PRO A 14 31.96 14.70 -26.94
N TRP A 15 30.90 15.28 -27.50
CA TRP A 15 29.69 15.64 -26.73
C TRP A 15 28.72 14.48 -26.54
N LEU A 16 28.75 13.48 -27.43
CA LEU A 16 28.02 12.21 -27.25
C LEU A 16 28.70 11.28 -26.24
N ALA A 17 30.00 11.48 -26.00
CA ALA A 17 30.79 10.73 -25.03
C ALA A 17 30.71 11.29 -23.60
N GLN A 18 29.95 12.36 -23.36
CA GLN A 18 29.66 12.84 -22.01
C GLN A 18 28.78 11.80 -21.29
N GLN A 19 29.44 10.89 -20.59
CA GLN A 19 28.80 10.05 -19.58
C GLN A 19 28.02 10.98 -18.64
N PRO A 20 26.75 10.69 -18.35
CA PRO A 20 26.00 11.46 -17.37
C PRO A 20 26.83 11.47 -16.09
N PHE A 21 27.25 12.66 -15.65
CA PHE A 21 27.77 12.78 -14.30
C PHE A 21 26.72 12.17 -13.39
N PRO A 22 27.08 11.27 -12.47
CA PRO A 22 26.16 10.87 -11.42
C PRO A 22 25.97 12.11 -10.56
N VAL A 23 24.99 12.94 -10.94
CA VAL A 23 24.41 13.92 -10.05
C VAL A 23 23.97 13.09 -8.86
N PRO A 24 24.54 13.30 -7.66
CA PRO A 24 23.95 12.74 -6.47
C PRO A 24 22.55 13.32 -6.45
N ASP A 25 21.56 12.49 -6.76
CA ASP A 25 20.17 12.80 -6.56
C ASP A 25 19.94 12.46 -5.10
N PRO A 26 20.04 13.41 -4.14
CA PRO A 26 19.60 13.14 -2.80
C PRO A 26 18.13 12.81 -2.94
N GLN A 27 17.78 11.53 -2.79
CA GLN A 27 16.38 11.11 -2.70
C GLN A 27 15.66 12.15 -1.82
N PRO A 28 14.52 12.72 -2.27
CA PRO A 28 13.75 13.65 -1.47
C PRO A 28 13.40 12.97 -0.15
N SER A 29 14.23 13.21 0.86
CA SER A 29 14.03 12.65 2.19
C SER A 29 13.10 13.63 2.88
N LEU A 30 11.90 13.16 3.22
CA LEU A 30 11.01 13.97 4.04
C LEU A 30 11.76 14.35 5.34
N PRO A 31 11.60 15.59 5.82
CA PRO A 31 12.10 15.98 7.12
C PRO A 31 11.67 14.95 8.17
N GLN A 32 12.62 14.54 9.03
CA GLN A 32 12.47 13.40 9.94
C GLN A 32 11.21 13.49 10.83
N GLU A 33 10.74 14.71 11.12
CA GLU A 33 9.51 14.95 11.86
C GLU A 33 8.24 14.49 11.13
N LEU A 34 8.14 14.70 9.81
CA LEU A 34 6.99 14.22 9.04
C LEU A 34 6.93 12.69 8.99
N ASN A 35 8.09 12.04 9.05
CA ASN A 35 8.17 10.58 9.05
C ASN A 35 7.59 9.98 10.34
N GLN A 36 7.85 10.61 11.49
CA GLN A 36 7.30 10.17 12.78
C GLN A 36 5.77 10.29 12.84
N TYR A 37 5.21 11.40 12.32
CA TYR A 37 3.76 11.57 12.25
C TYR A 37 3.11 10.59 11.28
N SER A 38 3.75 10.31 10.14
CA SER A 38 3.32 9.30 9.17
C SER A 38 3.29 7.91 9.81
N ASP A 39 4.37 7.50 10.47
CA ASP A 39 4.45 6.18 11.11
C ASP A 39 3.43 6.01 12.22
N MET A 40 3.19 7.05 13.02
CA MET A 40 2.20 7.01 14.08
C MET A 40 0.77 6.91 13.52
N LEU A 41 0.46 7.64 12.44
CA LEU A 41 -0.84 7.58 11.79
C LEU A 41 -1.07 6.22 11.12
N VAL A 42 -0.10 5.74 10.34
CA VAL A 42 -0.17 4.45 9.64
C VAL A 42 -0.25 3.30 10.64
N GLY A 43 0.55 3.35 11.71
CA GLY A 43 0.49 2.39 12.82
C GLY A 43 -0.88 2.39 13.52
N GLY A 44 -1.42 3.57 13.80
CA GLY A 44 -2.75 3.73 14.39
C GLY A 44 -3.87 3.17 13.50
N MET A 45 -3.84 3.44 12.19
CA MET A 45 -4.83 2.90 11.25
C MET A 45 -4.78 1.37 11.16
N LYS A 46 -3.58 0.78 11.16
CA LYS A 46 -3.42 -0.68 11.19
C LYS A 46 -4.03 -1.28 12.47
N ALA A 47 -3.75 -0.68 13.62
CA ALA A 47 -4.29 -1.13 14.90
C ALA A 47 -5.82 -1.07 14.93
N ILE A 48 -6.42 0.04 14.47
CA ILE A 48 -7.88 0.20 14.38
C ILE A 48 -8.50 -0.85 13.45
N LEU A 49 -7.88 -1.11 12.30
CA LEU A 49 -8.38 -2.08 11.32
C LEU A 49 -8.42 -3.51 11.89
N ILE A 50 -7.37 -3.91 12.64
CA ILE A 50 -7.30 -5.20 13.31
C ILE A 50 -8.40 -5.32 14.37
N VAL A 51 -8.54 -4.31 15.24
CA VAL A 51 -9.53 -4.32 16.34
C VAL A 51 -10.96 -4.31 15.79
N ALA A 52 -11.24 -3.50 14.77
CA ALA A 52 -12.55 -3.44 14.14
C ALA A 52 -12.92 -4.76 13.44
N GLY A 53 -11.96 -5.38 12.75
CA GLY A 53 -12.14 -6.69 12.13
C GLY A 53 -12.46 -7.77 13.17
N MET A 54 -11.69 -7.81 14.27
CA MET A 54 -11.90 -8.78 15.34
C MET A 54 -13.26 -8.60 16.04
N ALA A 55 -13.66 -7.35 16.31
CA ALA A 55 -14.97 -7.05 16.86
C ALA A 55 -16.11 -7.50 15.93
N GLY A 56 -16.02 -7.21 14.63
CA GLY A 56 -17.02 -7.62 13.64
C GLY A 56 -17.19 -9.14 13.57
N PHE A 57 -16.09 -9.89 13.63
CA PHE A 57 -16.10 -11.35 13.69
C PHE A 57 -16.77 -11.87 14.97
N LEU A 58 -16.42 -11.32 16.12
CA LEU A 58 -17.02 -11.71 17.40
C LEU A 58 -18.52 -11.44 17.43
N PHE A 59 -18.97 -10.26 16.99
CA PHE A 59 -20.40 -9.93 16.92
C PHE A 59 -21.17 -10.83 15.94
N GLY A 60 -20.57 -11.19 14.81
CA GLY A 60 -21.15 -12.12 13.85
C GLY A 60 -21.25 -13.54 14.41
N ALA A 61 -20.19 -14.03 15.06
CA ALA A 61 -20.12 -15.35 15.69
C ALA A 61 -21.14 -15.49 16.83
N ILE A 62 -21.27 -14.47 17.70
CA ILE A 62 -22.26 -14.46 18.78
C ILE A 62 -23.68 -14.58 18.21
N LYS A 63 -23.99 -13.83 17.15
CA LYS A 63 -25.32 -13.89 16.50
C LYS A 63 -25.62 -15.25 15.86
N ILE A 64 -24.63 -15.92 15.28
CA ILE A 64 -24.78 -17.28 14.74
C ILE A 64 -24.98 -18.29 15.89
N SER A 65 -24.21 -18.19 16.96
CA SER A 65 -24.30 -19.09 18.10
C SER A 65 -25.62 -18.96 18.86
N VAL A 66 -26.16 -17.74 18.97
CA VAL A 66 -27.49 -17.51 19.56
C VAL A 66 -28.60 -17.92 18.57
N GLY A 67 -28.40 -17.66 17.28
CA GLY A 67 -29.35 -18.00 16.22
C GLY A 67 -29.39 -19.49 15.84
N SER A 68 -28.52 -20.35 16.37
CA SER A 68 -28.61 -21.80 16.11
C SER A 68 -29.75 -22.49 16.87
N ALA A 69 -30.29 -21.83 17.89
CA ALA A 69 -31.43 -22.32 18.67
C ALA A 69 -32.78 -22.09 17.97
N ASP A 70 -32.90 -21.04 17.15
CA ASP A 70 -34.08 -20.71 16.36
C ASP A 70 -33.77 -20.87 14.88
N ARG A 71 -34.49 -21.74 14.14
CA ARG A 71 -34.35 -21.94 12.69
C ARG A 71 -34.74 -20.70 11.83
N GLY A 72 -34.59 -19.49 12.36
CA GLY A 72 -34.99 -18.22 11.80
C GLY A 72 -33.82 -17.33 11.36
N GLY A 73 -34.14 -16.30 10.58
CA GLY A 73 -33.22 -15.43 9.85
C GLY A 73 -32.15 -14.67 10.67
N LEU A 74 -32.06 -14.85 11.98
CA LEU A 74 -30.97 -14.32 12.82
C LEU A 74 -29.63 -14.96 12.50
N ALA A 75 -29.58 -16.29 12.26
CA ALA A 75 -28.34 -16.96 11.82
C ALA A 75 -27.90 -16.45 10.43
N GLN A 76 -28.85 -16.22 9.52
CA GLN A 76 -28.60 -15.72 8.17
C GLN A 76 -28.09 -14.27 8.18
N ARG A 77 -28.66 -13.41 9.05
CA ARG A 77 -28.14 -12.06 9.32
C ARG A 77 -26.77 -12.11 10.00
N GLY A 78 -26.53 -13.09 10.87
CA GLY A 78 -25.22 -13.36 11.48
C GLY A 78 -24.14 -13.64 10.43
N PHE A 79 -24.42 -14.54 9.49
CA PHE A 79 -23.50 -14.87 8.39
C PHE A 79 -23.22 -13.67 7.48
N SER A 80 -24.24 -12.87 7.16
CA SER A 80 -24.05 -11.62 6.41
C SER A 80 -23.10 -10.65 7.13
N ASN A 81 -23.19 -10.52 8.47
CA ASN A 81 -22.29 -9.67 9.23
C ASN A 81 -20.84 -10.20 9.26
N VAL A 82 -20.65 -11.52 9.40
CA VAL A 82 -19.31 -12.14 9.32
C VAL A 82 -18.72 -11.96 7.93
N GLY A 83 -19.52 -12.15 6.87
CA GLY A 83 -19.08 -11.93 5.48
C GLY A 83 -18.64 -10.48 5.24
N THR A 84 -19.35 -9.51 5.82
CA THR A 84 -18.99 -8.09 5.71
C THR A 84 -17.69 -7.77 6.46
N ALA A 85 -17.45 -8.41 7.62
CA ALA A 85 -16.19 -8.29 8.35
C ALA A 85 -15.01 -8.90 7.58
N MET A 86 -15.21 -10.05 6.92
CA MET A 86 -14.20 -10.64 6.02
C MET A 86 -13.88 -9.74 4.83
N LEU A 87 -14.89 -9.16 4.19
CA LEU A 87 -14.69 -8.24 3.08
C LEU A 87 -13.87 -7.01 3.52
N GLY A 88 -14.17 -6.45 4.70
CA GLY A 88 -13.41 -5.35 5.28
C GLY A 88 -11.93 -5.69 5.52
N LEU A 89 -11.64 -6.88 6.07
CA LEU A 89 -10.25 -7.34 6.28
C LEU A 89 -9.52 -7.62 4.96
N MET A 90 -10.21 -8.14 3.93
CA MET A 90 -9.62 -8.35 2.61
C MET A 90 -9.22 -7.04 1.96
N ILE A 91 -10.08 -6.01 2.05
CA ILE A 91 -9.75 -4.67 1.54
C ILE A 91 -8.59 -4.06 2.34
N GLY A 92 -8.59 -4.22 3.66
CA GLY A 92 -7.49 -3.77 4.51
C GLY A 92 -6.16 -4.45 4.20
N SER A 93 -6.17 -5.74 3.89
CA SER A 93 -5.00 -6.52 3.44
C SER A 93 -4.42 -5.95 2.15
N ILE A 94 -5.26 -5.70 1.14
CA ILE A 94 -4.83 -5.13 -0.14
C ILE A 94 -4.28 -3.72 0.06
N ALA A 95 -4.96 -2.89 0.86
CA ALA A 95 -4.50 -1.54 1.17
C ALA A 95 -3.14 -1.54 1.89
N SER A 96 -2.89 -2.51 2.79
CA SER A 96 -1.60 -2.68 3.47
C SER A 96 -0.47 -2.96 2.48
N VAL A 97 -0.69 -3.82 1.49
CA VAL A 97 0.31 -4.11 0.45
C VAL A 97 0.61 -2.86 -0.36
N ILE A 98 -0.41 -2.10 -0.76
CA ILE A 98 -0.25 -0.87 -1.54
C ILE A 98 0.56 0.17 -0.76
N VAL A 99 0.21 0.43 0.51
CA VAL A 99 0.96 1.38 1.35
C VAL A 99 2.41 0.93 1.55
N GLY A 100 2.63 -0.38 1.69
CA GLY A 100 3.98 -0.95 1.79
C GLY A 100 4.88 -0.67 0.58
N LEU A 101 4.31 -0.45 -0.62
CA LEU A 101 5.08 -0.11 -1.82
C LEU A 101 5.55 1.35 -1.84
N PHE A 102 4.93 2.24 -1.08
CA PHE A 102 5.27 3.67 -1.04
C PHE A 102 6.15 4.06 0.14
N VAL A 103 6.31 3.16 1.12
CA VAL A 103 7.15 3.35 2.31
C VAL A 103 8.53 2.67 2.15
N LEU A 104 8.71 1.86 1.10
CA LEU A 104 9.94 1.11 0.78
C LEU A 104 10.81 1.91 -0.21
#